data_AF-A0AAN5YI59-F1
#
_entry.id   AF-A0AAN5YI59-F1
#
_cell.length_a   1.000
_cell.length_b   1.000
_cell.length_c   1.000
_cell.angle_alpha   90.00
_cell.angle_beta   90.00
_cell.angle_gamma   90.00
#
_symmetry.space_group_name_H-M   'P 1'
#
loop_
_entity.id
_entity.type
_entity.pdbx_description
1 polymer ?
#
loop_
_entity_poly.entity_id
_entity_poly.type
_entity_poly.pdbx_seq_one_letter_code
_entity_poly.pdbx_strand_id
1 'polypeptide(L)' 'MPSVLEQDVAKLAMAMTSGPKPPREDECFEAMITDLKPDATFWSGGDHYGSRQYNSLHLLNKYFSKYPEKANDAP' A
#
# COMPACT_ATOMS: atom_id res chain seq x y z
N MET A 1 -10.63 -10.68 -13.30
CA MET A 1 -9.17 -10.49 -13.15
C MET A 1 -8.66 -11.67 -12.30
N PRO A 2 -7.39 -11.84 -11.87
CA PRO A 2 -7.15 -12.82 -10.80
C PRO A 2 -8.04 -12.45 -9.60
N SER A 3 -8.65 -13.44 -8.96
CA SER A 3 -9.46 -13.24 -7.76
C SER A 3 -8.72 -13.76 -6.53
N VAL A 4 -8.83 -13.03 -5.43
CA VAL A 4 -8.38 -13.44 -4.09
C VAL A 4 -9.57 -13.28 -3.18
N LEU A 5 -9.97 -14.35 -2.47
CA LEU A 5 -11.17 -14.33 -1.62
C LEU A 5 -12.43 -13.82 -2.36
N GLU A 6 -12.59 -14.23 -3.63
CA GLU A 6 -13.74 -13.86 -4.48
C GLU A 6 -13.82 -12.37 -4.89
N GLN A 7 -12.84 -11.56 -4.52
CA GLN A 7 -12.73 -10.17 -4.95
C GLN A 7 -11.85 -10.06 -6.20
N ASP A 8 -12.29 -9.27 -7.19
CA ASP A 8 -11.46 -8.90 -8.34
C ASP A 8 -10.29 -8.04 -7.84
N VAL A 9 -9.05 -8.51 -8.05
CA VAL A 9 -7.85 -7.77 -7.64
C VAL A 9 -7.11 -7.16 -8.81
N ALA A 10 -6.80 -5.87 -8.70
CA ALA A 10 -5.71 -5.28 -9.47
C ALA A 10 -4.51 -5.01 -8.58
N LYS A 11 -3.33 -5.10 -9.18
CA LYS A 11 -2.06 -5.23 -8.47
C LYS A 11 -1.26 -3.93 -8.55
N LEU A 12 -1.05 -3.31 -7.40
CA LEU A 12 -0.10 -2.21 -7.23
C LEU A 12 1.10 -2.68 -6.39
N ALA A 13 2.31 -2.34 -6.83
CA ALA A 13 3.54 -2.72 -6.13
C ALA A 13 3.99 -1.59 -5.18
N MET A 14 4.22 -1.91 -3.90
CA MET A 14 4.61 -0.94 -2.86
C MET A 14 6.12 -0.62 -2.89
N ALA A 15 6.67 -0.33 -4.07
CA ALA A 15 8.06 0.09 -4.23
C ALA A 15 8.36 1.51 -3.69
N MET A 16 7.40 2.16 -3.03
CA MET A 16 7.51 3.50 -2.43
C MET A 16 8.53 3.59 -1.28
N THR A 17 8.99 2.44 -0.77
CA THR A 17 10.04 2.35 0.25
C THR A 17 11.39 1.94 -0.34
N SER A 18 11.44 1.66 -1.64
CA SER A 18 12.63 1.25 -2.39
C SER A 18 13.23 2.43 -3.15
N GLY A 19 14.56 2.48 -3.26
CA GLY A 19 15.29 3.51 -4.03
C GLY A 19 16.10 4.48 -3.15
N PRO A 20 16.97 5.30 -3.78
CA PRO A 20 17.93 6.15 -3.06
C PRO A 20 17.30 7.36 -2.38
N LYS A 21 16.12 7.80 -2.85
CA LYS A 21 15.35 8.89 -2.25
C LYS A 21 13.87 8.50 -2.29
N PRO A 22 13.38 7.77 -1.27
CA PRO A 22 11.97 7.45 -1.21
C PRO A 22 11.12 8.73 -1.06
N PRO A 23 9.88 8.74 -1.59
CA PRO A 23 8.93 9.82 -1.36
C PRO A 23 8.63 10.02 0.13
N ARG A 24 8.10 11.19 0.48
CA ARG A 24 7.69 11.48 1.86
C ARG A 24 6.47 10.64 2.22
N GLU A 25 6.29 10.36 3.51
CA GLU A 25 5.18 9.51 3.99
C GLU A 25 3.81 10.04 3.57
N ASP A 26 3.60 11.36 3.62
CA ASP A 26 2.34 11.96 3.19
C ASP A 26 2.09 11.74 1.69
N GLU A 27 3.12 11.80 0.84
CA GLU A 27 2.99 11.52 -0.60
C GLU A 27 2.65 10.05 -0.85
N CYS A 28 3.24 9.14 -0.07
CA CYS A 28 2.87 7.73 -0.11
C CYS A 28 1.41 7.52 0.30
N PHE A 29 0.93 8.23 1.33
CA PHE A 29 -0.45 8.09 1.81
C PHE A 29 -1.46 8.62 0.81
N GLU A 30 -1.18 9.75 0.16
CA GLU A 30 -2.04 10.26 -0.91
C GLU A 30 -2.13 9.29 -2.09
N ALA A 31 -1.00 8.67 -2.47
CA ALA A 31 -0.98 7.62 -3.48
C ALA A 31 -1.84 6.41 -3.05
N MET A 32 -1.68 5.94 -1.81
CA MET A 32 -2.48 4.84 -1.25
C MET A 32 -3.98 5.17 -1.20
N ILE A 33 -4.38 6.38 -0.80
CA ILE A 33 -5.81 6.78 -0.82
C ILE A 33 -6.34 6.81 -2.26
N THR A 34 -5.54 7.32 -3.21
CA THR A 34 -5.91 7.37 -4.62
C THR A 34 -6.04 5.99 -5.23
N ASP A 35 -5.22 5.05 -4.77
CA ASP A 35 -5.18 3.67 -5.23
C ASP A 35 -6.38 2.85 -4.74
N LEU A 36 -7.08 3.21 -3.66
CA LEU A 36 -8.30 2.51 -3.21
C LEU A 36 -9.53 2.69 -4.16
N LYS A 37 -9.30 3.03 -5.42
CA LYS A 37 -10.32 3.07 -6.46
C LYS A 37 -10.79 1.66 -6.84
N PRO A 38 -11.98 1.51 -7.47
CA PRO A 38 -12.62 0.23 -7.73
C PRO A 38 -11.76 -0.81 -8.46
N ASP A 39 -10.74 -0.34 -9.18
CA ASP A 39 -9.86 -1.10 -10.04
C ASP A 39 -8.45 -1.28 -9.45
N ALA A 40 -8.24 -1.04 -8.15
CA ALA A 40 -6.93 -1.09 -7.50
C ALA A 40 -7.03 -1.56 -6.02
N THR A 41 -7.47 -2.80 -5.83
CA THR A 41 -7.83 -3.34 -4.51
C THR A 41 -6.69 -4.05 -3.76
N PHE A 42 -5.48 -4.15 -4.33
CA PHE A 42 -4.40 -4.92 -3.71
C PHE A 42 -3.01 -4.28 -3.81
N TRP A 43 -2.38 -4.09 -2.65
CA TRP A 43 -0.99 -3.69 -2.51
C TRP A 43 -0.07 -4.88 -2.24
N SER A 44 0.91 -5.07 -3.12
CA SER A 44 2.00 -6.02 -2.90
C SER A 44 3.06 -5.39 -2.00
N GLY A 45 3.00 -5.68 -0.69
CA GLY A 45 4.02 -5.34 0.30
C GLY A 45 4.89 -6.53 0.71
N GLY A 46 6.08 -6.26 1.22
CA GLY A 46 7.03 -7.27 1.70
C GLY A 46 8.20 -6.65 2.46
N ASP A 47 8.84 -7.44 3.30
CA ASP A 47 10.00 -7.02 4.08
C ASP A 47 11.24 -6.67 3.24
N HIS A 48 11.28 -7.16 2.00
CA HIS A 48 12.32 -6.90 1.00
C HIS A 48 12.15 -5.56 0.25
N TYR A 49 11.02 -4.88 0.37
CA TYR A 49 10.85 -3.54 -0.19
C TYR A 49 11.41 -2.50 0.78
N GLY A 50 12.61 -1.99 0.52
CA GLY A 50 13.28 -1.00 1.38
C GLY A 50 14.27 -1.61 2.37
N SER A 51 14.50 -0.91 3.48
CA SER A 51 15.47 -1.32 4.50
C SER A 51 14.81 -2.08 5.64
N ARG A 52 15.60 -2.80 6.46
CA ARG A 52 15.07 -3.45 7.68
C ARG A 52 14.40 -2.48 8.66
N GLN A 53 14.82 -1.21 8.66
CA GLN A 53 14.31 -0.17 9.56
C GLN A 53 13.09 0.55 8.97
N TYR A 54 12.89 0.45 7.66
CA TYR A 54 11.82 1.11 6.95
C TYR A 54 11.57 0.38 5.62
N ASN A 55 10.65 -0.57 5.68
CA ASN A 55 10.14 -1.32 4.54
C ASN A 55 8.64 -1.07 4.34
N SER A 56 8.05 -1.61 3.29
CA SER A 56 6.63 -1.38 2.98
C SER A 56 5.69 -1.79 4.13
N LEU A 57 6.07 -2.75 4.99
CA LEU A 57 5.25 -3.14 6.14
C LEU A 57 5.18 -2.03 7.20
N HIS A 58 6.27 -1.29 7.39
CA HIS A 58 6.30 -0.12 8.27
C HIS A 58 5.41 0.99 7.71
N LEU A 59 5.46 1.23 6.40
CA LEU A 59 4.61 2.22 5.73
C LEU A 59 3.12 1.84 5.85
N LEU A 60 2.77 0.58 5.61
CA LEU A 60 1.40 0.07 5.77
C LEU A 60 0.91 0.21 7.22
N ASN A 61 1.76 -0.13 8.20
CA ASN A 61 1.41 0.03 9.61
C ASN A 61 1.12 1.50 9.96
N LYS A 62 1.97 2.44 9.50
CA LYS A 62 1.73 3.86 9.72
C LYS A 62 0.46 4.36 9.03
N TYR A 63 0.21 3.91 7.80
CA TYR A 63 -0.99 4.27 7.05
C TYR A 63 -2.27 3.86 7.79
N PHE A 64 -2.42 2.58 8.15
CA PHE A 64 -3.62 2.09 8.85
C PHE A 64 -3.71 2.57 10.30
N SER A 65 -2.60 2.95 10.93
CA SER A 65 -2.64 3.62 12.23
C SER A 65 -3.19 5.04 12.13
N LYS A 66 -2.93 5.73 11.00
CA LYS A 66 -3.42 7.09 10.74
C LYS A 66 -4.86 7.10 10.19
N TYR A 67 -5.20 6.11 9.37
CA TYR A 67 -6.49 5.97 8.69
C TYR A 67 -7.10 4.58 8.92
N PRO A 68 -7.47 4.22 10.16
CA PRO A 68 -8.02 2.91 10.46
C PRO A 68 -9.32 2.60 9.70
N GLU A 69 -10.10 3.62 9.35
CA GLU A 69 -11.33 3.51 8.57
C GLU A 69 -11.08 2.94 7.16
N LYS A 70 -9.92 3.25 6.56
CA LYS A 70 -9.55 2.81 5.21
C LYS A 70 -9.35 1.31 5.09
N ALA A 71 -9.25 0.58 6.20
CA ALA A 71 -9.16 -0.88 6.20
C ALA A 71 -10.43 -1.56 5.64
N ASN A 72 -11.58 -0.86 5.69
CA ASN A 72 -12.87 -1.38 5.21
C ASN A 72 -13.36 -0.68 3.94
N ASP A 73 -12.57 0.25 3.39
CA ASP A 73 -12.91 1.01 2.18
C ASP A 73 -12.54 0.25 0.89
N ALA A 74 -11.95 -0.95 1.02
CA ALA A 74 -11.75 -1.84 -0.11
C ALA A 74 -13.12 -2.35 -0.62
N PRO A 75 -13.43 -2.21 -1.91
CA PRO A 75 -14.71 -2.61 -2.51
C PRO A 75 -14.97 -4.13 -2.47
#